data_AF-A4TUC8-F1
#
_entry.id   AF-A4TUC8-F1
#
_cell.length_a   1.000
_cell.length_b   1.000
_cell.length_c   1.000
_cell.angle_alpha   90.00
_cell.angle_beta   90.00
_cell.angle_gamma   90.00
#
_symmetry.space_group_name_H-M   'P 1'
#
loop_
_entity.id
_entity.type
_entity.pdbx_description
1 polymer ?
#
loop_
_entity_poly.entity_id
_entity_poly.type
_entity_poly.pdbx_seq_one_letter_code
_entity_poly.pdbx_strand_id
1 'polypeptide(L)'
;MMKRFIPLMLIVAMPALAADPAPGTRFRVDVSDLPAPFATPSAANPADVVARPPGAGLKLPPGWRATLFASGLDHPRNLLVLADNSVLVAEQRFDRLTRLVDGDGDGIADSRTTWPQFRRTFGPE
;
A
#
# COMPACT_ATOMS: atom_id res chain seq x y z
N MET A 1 -41.54 -27.56 -41.86
CA MET A 1 -40.65 -26.39 -42.08
C MET A 1 -40.45 -25.69 -40.74
N MET A 2 -39.35 -25.99 -40.05
CA MET A 2 -39.13 -25.69 -38.62
C MET A 2 -38.54 -24.28 -38.43
N LYS A 3 -39.23 -23.41 -37.69
CA LYS A 3 -38.68 -22.13 -37.21
C LYS A 3 -38.01 -22.38 -35.86
N ARG A 4 -36.69 -22.30 -35.81
CA ARG A 4 -35.91 -22.35 -34.57
C ARG A 4 -35.98 -20.98 -33.89
N PHE A 5 -36.71 -20.90 -32.78
CA PHE A 5 -36.63 -19.79 -31.82
C PHE A 5 -35.54 -20.14 -30.79
N ILE A 6 -34.49 -19.32 -30.71
CA ILE A 6 -33.49 -19.40 -29.65
C ILE A 6 -33.77 -18.22 -28.70
N PRO A 7 -34.15 -18.44 -27.43
CA PRO A 7 -34.25 -17.33 -26.49
C PRO A 7 -32.85 -16.93 -26.03
N LEU A 8 -32.59 -15.63 -26.09
CA LEU A 8 -31.39 -15.00 -25.53
C LEU A 8 -31.51 -15.00 -24.01
N MET A 9 -30.78 -15.90 -23.34
CA MET A 9 -30.68 -15.92 -21.88
C MET A 9 -29.58 -14.94 -21.44
N LEU A 10 -29.99 -13.78 -20.94
CA LEU A 10 -29.12 -12.81 -20.30
C LEU A 10 -28.77 -13.33 -18.88
N ILE A 11 -27.57 -13.89 -18.70
CA ILE A 11 -27.04 -14.20 -17.38
C ILE A 11 -26.42 -12.91 -16.81
N VAL A 12 -27.14 -12.25 -15.91
CA VAL A 12 -26.56 -11.21 -15.06
C VAL A 12 -25.96 -11.90 -13.84
N ALA A 13 -24.63 -12.04 -13.81
CA ALA A 13 -23.91 -12.39 -12.59
C ALA A 13 -23.83 -11.13 -11.71
N MET A 14 -24.70 -11.01 -10.72
CA MET A 14 -24.52 -10.01 -9.67
C MET A 14 -23.41 -10.50 -8.73
N PRO A 15 -22.31 -9.75 -8.53
CA PRO A 15 -21.40 -10.07 -7.45
C PRO A 15 -22.19 -9.89 -6.14
N ALA A 16 -22.21 -10.92 -5.30
CA ALA A 16 -22.77 -10.81 -3.96
C ALA A 16 -21.93 -9.77 -3.21
N LEU A 17 -22.49 -8.58 -2.98
CA LEU A 17 -21.98 -7.65 -1.99
C LEU A 17 -22.21 -8.32 -0.62
N ALA A 18 -21.22 -9.05 -0.12
CA ALA A 18 -21.26 -9.51 1.26
C ALA A 18 -21.20 -8.27 2.15
N ALA A 19 -22.22 -8.08 2.98
CA ALA A 19 -22.20 -7.03 3.99
C ALA A 19 -21.05 -7.29 4.96
N ASP A 20 -20.36 -6.22 5.39
CA ASP A 20 -19.30 -6.33 6.38
C ASP A 20 -19.87 -6.93 7.68
N PRO A 21 -19.20 -7.92 8.28
CA PRO A 21 -19.67 -8.52 9.52
C PRO A 21 -19.67 -7.50 10.65
N ALA A 22 -20.69 -7.57 11.52
CA ALA A 22 -20.78 -6.69 12.68
C ALA A 22 -19.56 -6.84 13.60
N PRO A 23 -19.08 -5.76 14.24
CA PRO A 23 -18.02 -5.84 15.25
C PRO A 23 -18.36 -6.88 16.33
N GLY A 24 -17.41 -7.78 16.63
CA GLY A 24 -17.61 -8.86 17.60
C GLY A 24 -18.12 -10.18 17.00
N THR A 25 -18.38 -10.23 15.69
CA THR A 25 -18.65 -11.50 14.98
C THR A 25 -17.46 -12.45 15.13
N ARG A 26 -17.72 -13.69 15.56
CA ARG A 26 -16.69 -14.72 15.71
C ARG A 26 -16.73 -15.64 14.50
N PHE A 27 -15.55 -15.89 13.92
CA PHE A 27 -15.37 -16.85 12.85
C PHE A 27 -14.56 -18.04 13.38
N ARG A 28 -15.03 -19.25 13.07
CA ARG A 28 -14.26 -20.48 13.25
C ARG A 28 -13.97 -21.03 11.86
N VAL A 29 -12.70 -21.34 11.61
CA VAL A 29 -12.23 -21.92 10.35
C VAL A 29 -11.47 -23.19 10.70
N ASP A 30 -12.00 -24.35 10.26
CA ASP A 30 -11.35 -25.65 10.42
C ASP A 30 -10.56 -25.98 9.14
N VAL A 31 -9.38 -26.62 9.29
CA VAL A 31 -8.46 -26.86 8.17
C VAL A 31 -9.08 -27.75 7.08
N SER A 32 -9.97 -28.68 7.47
CA SER A 32 -10.71 -29.54 6.55
C SER A 32 -11.62 -28.79 5.58
N ASP A 33 -11.99 -27.57 5.94
CA ASP A 33 -12.97 -26.76 5.21
C ASP A 33 -12.29 -25.73 4.30
N LEU A 34 -10.95 -25.70 4.28
CA LEU A 34 -10.17 -24.84 3.40
C LEU A 34 -10.15 -25.41 1.97
N PRO A 35 -10.26 -24.56 0.94
CA PRO A 35 -9.96 -24.95 -0.43
C PRO A 35 -8.54 -25.50 -0.54
N ALA A 36 -8.30 -26.41 -1.49
CA ALA A 36 -6.96 -26.86 -1.79
C ALA A 36 -6.03 -25.66 -2.13
N PRO A 37 -4.73 -25.73 -1.81
CA PRO A 37 -3.77 -24.73 -2.25
C PRO A 37 -3.90 -24.48 -3.77
N PHE A 38 -3.89 -23.21 -4.16
CA PHE A 38 -4.05 -22.78 -5.56
C PHE A 38 -5.40 -23.12 -6.21
N ALA A 39 -6.46 -23.34 -5.43
CA ALA A 39 -7.82 -23.57 -5.95
C ALA A 39 -8.34 -22.42 -6.85
N THR A 40 -7.78 -21.22 -6.72
CA THR A 40 -8.00 -20.11 -7.64
C THR A 40 -6.67 -19.47 -8.05
N PRO A 41 -6.60 -18.82 -9.21
CA PRO A 41 -5.49 -17.93 -9.55
C PRO A 41 -5.32 -16.84 -8.48
N SER A 42 -4.08 -16.40 -8.27
CA SER A 42 -3.80 -15.24 -7.41
C SER A 42 -4.40 -13.97 -8.00
N ALA A 43 -5.09 -13.19 -7.17
CA ALA A 43 -5.57 -11.86 -7.52
C ALA A 43 -4.75 -10.79 -6.77
N ALA A 44 -4.36 -9.74 -7.48
CA ALA A 44 -3.77 -8.54 -6.87
C ALA A 44 -4.82 -7.43 -6.84
N ASN A 45 -4.93 -6.72 -5.72
CA ASN A 45 -5.79 -5.55 -5.58
C ASN A 45 -4.95 -4.34 -5.12
N PRO A 46 -4.09 -3.77 -5.99
CA PRO A 46 -3.32 -2.58 -5.64
C PRO A 46 -4.26 -1.37 -5.53
N ALA A 47 -3.91 -0.43 -4.65
CA ALA A 47 -4.62 0.83 -4.57
C ALA A 47 -4.33 1.70 -5.80
N ASP A 48 -5.34 2.44 -6.27
CA ASP A 48 -5.15 3.46 -7.28
C ASP A 48 -4.46 4.69 -6.68
N VAL A 49 -3.35 5.10 -7.30
CA VAL A 49 -2.62 6.31 -6.91
C VAL A 49 -3.28 7.49 -7.60
N VAL A 50 -3.98 8.32 -6.83
CA VAL A 50 -4.61 9.56 -7.29
C VAL A 50 -3.84 10.78 -6.81
N ALA A 51 -3.96 11.89 -7.55
CA ALA A 51 -3.46 13.18 -7.08
C ALA A 51 -4.14 13.57 -5.76
N ARG A 52 -3.38 14.13 -4.82
CA ARG A 52 -3.94 14.63 -3.56
C ARG A 52 -4.98 15.72 -3.86
N PRO A 53 -6.24 15.56 -3.45
CA PRO A 53 -7.26 16.58 -3.67
C PRO A 53 -6.90 17.91 -2.98
N PRO A 54 -7.34 19.06 -3.50
CA PRO A 54 -7.18 20.34 -2.81
C PRO A 54 -7.78 20.30 -1.40
N GLY A 55 -7.03 20.78 -0.41
CA GLY A 55 -7.46 20.78 0.99
C GLY A 55 -7.45 19.41 1.70
N ALA A 56 -7.03 18.33 1.02
CA ALA A 56 -6.84 17.04 1.66
C ALA A 56 -5.58 17.09 2.56
N GLY A 57 -5.79 17.16 3.87
CA GLY A 57 -4.76 17.19 4.90
C GLY A 57 -4.98 16.15 5.99
N LEU A 58 -3.98 16.00 6.86
CA LEU A 58 -4.12 15.17 8.05
C LEU A 58 -5.03 15.89 9.06
N LYS A 59 -5.95 15.15 9.67
CA LYS A 59 -6.68 15.63 10.85
C LYS A 59 -5.75 15.48 12.04
N LEU A 60 -5.36 16.61 12.64
CA LEU A 60 -4.41 16.64 13.74
C LEU A 60 -5.10 17.12 15.03
N PRO A 61 -4.61 16.70 16.21
CA PRO A 61 -5.07 17.25 17.47
C PRO A 61 -4.78 18.77 17.57
N PRO A 62 -5.49 19.52 18.44
CA PRO A 62 -5.21 20.92 18.67
C PRO A 62 -3.73 21.17 19.05
N GLY A 63 -3.12 22.18 18.45
CA GLY A 63 -1.71 22.54 18.67
C GLY A 63 -0.68 21.76 17.85
N TRP A 64 -1.11 20.76 17.07
CA TRP A 64 -0.21 20.00 16.20
C TRP A 64 -0.14 20.58 14.77
N ARG A 65 1.00 20.40 14.13
CA ARG A 65 1.24 20.75 12.72
C ARG A 65 1.92 19.57 12.02
N ALA A 66 1.55 19.32 10.77
CA ALA A 66 2.25 18.40 9.89
C ALA A 66 2.72 19.15 8.65
N THR A 67 4.00 18.99 8.32
CA THR A 67 4.63 19.56 7.14
C THR A 67 5.10 18.42 6.25
N LEU A 68 5.08 18.62 4.93
CA LEU A 68 5.65 17.67 3.99
C LEU A 68 7.18 17.76 4.05
N PHE A 69 7.81 16.85 4.78
CA PHE A 69 9.26 16.84 4.96
C PHE A 69 10.04 16.56 3.65
N ALA A 70 9.57 15.58 2.86
CA ALA A 70 10.15 15.25 1.56
C ALA A 70 9.10 14.62 0.64
N SER A 71 9.31 14.72 -0.67
CA SER A 71 8.44 14.13 -1.70
C SER A 71 9.27 13.56 -2.86
N GLY A 72 8.60 12.83 -3.77
CA GLY A 72 9.28 12.19 -4.90
C GLY A 72 10.18 11.03 -4.49
N LEU A 73 9.81 10.31 -3.42
CA LEU A 73 10.46 9.08 -2.97
C LEU A 73 9.75 7.86 -3.59
N ASP A 74 10.51 6.83 -3.87
CA ASP A 74 10.08 5.62 -4.56
C ASP A 74 9.80 4.48 -3.57
N HIS A 75 8.52 4.27 -3.24
CA HIS A 75 8.07 3.26 -2.27
C HIS A 75 8.78 3.36 -0.90
N PRO A 76 8.77 4.54 -0.24
CA PRO A 76 9.35 4.70 1.09
C PRO A 76 8.57 3.86 2.12
N ARG A 77 9.27 3.08 2.95
CA ARG A 77 8.64 2.17 3.93
C ARG A 77 9.14 2.38 5.35
N ASN A 78 10.47 2.40 5.54
CA ASN A 78 11.09 2.54 6.85
C ASN A 78 11.84 3.87 6.93
N LEU A 79 11.74 4.52 8.10
CA LEU A 79 12.44 5.75 8.43
C LEU A 79 13.29 5.52 9.68
N LEU A 80 14.51 6.06 9.68
CA LEU A 80 15.40 6.09 10.83
C LEU A 80 15.96 7.50 10.99
N VAL A 81 15.72 8.11 12.14
CA VAL A 81 16.37 9.37 12.52
C VAL A 81 17.76 9.05 13.05
N LEU A 82 18.79 9.68 12.46
CA LEU A 82 20.18 9.50 12.84
C LEU A 82 20.60 10.52 13.90
N ALA A 83 21.77 10.30 14.53
CA ALA A 83 22.29 11.17 15.58
C ALA A 83 22.61 12.60 15.11
N ASP A 84 22.76 12.81 13.81
CA ASP A 84 22.99 14.10 13.17
C ASP A 84 21.68 14.79 12.72
N ASN A 85 20.53 14.31 13.21
CA ASN A 85 19.17 14.75 12.86
C ASN A 85 18.76 14.54 11.40
N SER A 86 19.57 13.87 10.58
CA SER A 86 19.14 13.44 9.25
C SER A 86 18.21 12.23 9.33
N VAL A 87 17.38 12.06 8.30
CA VAL A 87 16.44 10.93 8.19
C VAL A 87 16.91 10.00 7.09
N LEU A 88 17.17 8.74 7.45
CA LEU A 88 17.41 7.66 6.50
C LEU A 88 16.07 7.02 6.11
N VAL A 89 15.85 6.85 4.81
CA VAL A 89 14.63 6.30 4.22
C VAL A 89 14.97 5.05 3.41
N ALA A 90 14.22 3.97 3.63
CA ALA A 90 14.28 2.78 2.79
C ALA A 90 13.26 2.86 1.65
N GLU A 91 13.77 2.99 0.41
CA GLU A 91 13.01 2.92 -0.84
C GLU A 91 12.94 1.45 -1.29
N GLN A 92 12.14 0.67 -0.55
CA GLN A 92 12.26 -0.79 -0.46
C GLN A 92 12.07 -1.50 -1.80
N ARG A 93 11.16 -1.04 -2.66
CA ARG A 93 10.90 -1.70 -3.96
C ARG A 93 12.11 -1.65 -4.88
N PHE A 94 12.98 -0.66 -4.70
CA PHE A 94 14.13 -0.42 -5.56
C PHE A 94 15.48 -0.69 -4.86
N ASP A 95 15.44 -1.30 -3.67
CA ASP A 95 16.61 -1.65 -2.86
C ASP A 95 17.58 -0.47 -2.66
N ARG A 96 17.03 0.73 -2.38
CA ARG A 96 17.80 1.97 -2.18
C ARG A 96 17.63 2.51 -0.76
N LEU A 97 18.67 3.22 -0.32
CA LEU A 97 18.63 4.05 0.88
C LEU A 97 18.80 5.51 0.48
N THR A 98 17.95 6.37 1.03
CA THR A 98 18.04 7.83 0.84
C THR A 98 18.22 8.49 2.19
N ARG A 99 19.28 9.28 2.34
CA ARG A 99 19.45 10.19 3.48
C ARG A 99 18.90 11.56 3.12
N LEU A 100 18.08 12.11 4.01
CA LEU A 100 17.45 13.42 3.92
C LEU A 100 18.00 14.30 5.04
N VAL A 101 18.45 15.51 4.71
CA VAL A 101 18.98 16.47 5.68
C VAL A 101 18.16 17.75 5.63
N ASP A 102 17.69 18.17 6.79
CA ASP A 102 17.14 19.49 7.07
C ASP A 102 18.22 20.25 7.85
N GLY A 103 18.84 21.23 7.18
CA GLY A 103 19.99 21.98 7.68
C GLY A 103 19.60 23.28 8.40
N ASP A 104 18.44 23.84 8.07
CA ASP A 104 17.95 25.11 8.65
C ASP A 104 16.86 24.92 9.73
N GLY A 105 16.36 23.70 9.89
CA GLY A 105 15.37 23.32 10.89
C GLY A 105 13.95 23.76 10.55
N ASP A 106 13.64 24.05 9.28
CA ASP A 106 12.31 24.48 8.85
C ASP A 106 11.30 23.32 8.73
N GLY A 107 11.77 22.08 8.88
CA GLY A 107 10.96 20.86 8.76
C GLY A 107 10.80 20.38 7.31
N ILE A 108 11.68 20.79 6.40
CA ILE A 108 11.79 20.36 5.00
C ILE A 108 13.23 19.89 4.75
N ALA A 109 13.38 18.77 4.04
CA ALA A 109 14.71 18.31 3.66
C ALA A 109 15.32 19.19 2.56
N ASP A 110 16.42 19.87 2.88
CA ASP A 110 17.23 20.67 1.96
C ASP A 110 18.01 19.83 0.95
N SER A 111 18.49 18.67 1.40
CA SER A 111 19.34 17.82 0.58
C SER A 111 19.00 16.35 0.73
N ARG A 112 19.26 15.63 -0.36
CA ARG A 112 19.11 14.18 -0.43
C ARG A 112 20.35 13.54 -1.01
N THR A 113 20.72 12.40 -0.45
CA THR A 113 21.76 11.51 -1.00
C THR A 113 21.20 10.11 -1.07
N THR A 114 21.21 9.52 -2.27
CA THR A 114 20.68 8.18 -2.49
C THR A 114 21.82 7.23 -2.83
N TRP A 115 21.85 6.09 -2.14
CA TRP A 115 22.76 4.99 -2.44
C TRP A 115 22.01 3.82 -3.07
N PRO A 116 22.49 3.28 -4.21
CA PRO A 116 21.93 2.08 -4.81
C PRO A 116 22.33 0.83 -4.04
N GLN A 117 21.47 -0.19 -4.09
CA GLN A 117 21.74 -1.58 -3.68
C GLN A 117 22.23 -1.75 -2.24
N PHE A 118 21.29 -1.86 -1.30
CA PHE A 118 21.57 -2.56 -0.04
C PHE A 118 21.58 -4.07 -0.33
N ARG A 119 22.70 -4.77 -0.10
CA ARG A 119 22.77 -6.23 -0.29
C ARG A 119 21.64 -6.89 0.51
N ARG A 120 20.71 -7.56 -0.19
CA ARG A 120 19.74 -8.45 0.43
C ARG A 120 20.50 -9.66 0.97
N THR A 121 20.84 -9.68 2.25
CA THR A 121 21.40 -10.87 2.91
C THR A 121 20.30 -11.88 3.30
N PHE A 122 19.07 -11.74 2.80
CA PHE A 122 17.95 -12.59 3.19
C PHE A 122 17.35 -13.33 1.98
N GLY A 123 17.76 -14.60 1.84
CA GLY A 123 17.22 -15.65 0.97
C GLY A 123 18.14 -16.89 1.02
N PRO A 124 17.61 -18.13 1.09
CA PRO A 124 18.46 -19.34 1.09
C PRO A 124 19.05 -19.60 -0.30
N GLU A 125 20.29 -20.08 -0.33
CA GLU A 125 20.96 -20.64 -1.51
C GLU A 125 20.26 -21.89 -2.05
#